data_AF-A0A7J4UPG0-F1
#
_entry.id   AF-A0A7J4UPG0-F1
#
_cell.length_a   1.000
_cell.length_b   1.000
_cell.length_c   1.000
_cell.angle_alpha   90.00
_cell.angle_beta   90.00
_cell.angle_gamma   90.00
#
_symmetry.space_group_name_H-M   'P 1'
#
loop_
_entity.id
_entity.type
_entity.pdbx_description
1 polymer ?
#
loop_
_entity_poly.entity_id
_entity_poly.type
_entity_poly.pdbx_seq_one_letter_code
_entity_poly.pdbx_strand_id
1 'polypeptide(L)'
;EFREKFRNFAPEEIAFPRGVNGMEKYSDRGSIYRKSTPIAVKGSLIHNHYIDKLKLGKRYRKIIDGDKIKFLHLVKPNPLGGVAGQDQVIAFPNSLPKEFELEDYIDYDMQFEKAFLHPLKHILEKIGWNWEHVSTLEGFFG
;
A
#
# COMPACT_ATOMS: atom_id res chain seq x y z
N GLU A 1 15.38 14.10 -7.98
CA GLU A 1 14.34 14.53 -8.95
C GLU A 1 13.05 13.69 -8.90
N PHE A 2 12.89 12.57 -9.63
CA PHE A 2 11.57 11.90 -9.70
C PHE A 2 11.12 11.31 -8.35
N ARG A 3 12.04 10.73 -7.56
CA ARG A 3 11.72 10.21 -6.22
C ARG A 3 11.18 11.31 -5.28
N GLU A 4 11.73 12.52 -5.35
CA GLU A 4 11.27 13.65 -4.55
C GLU A 4 9.90 14.14 -5.02
N LYS A 5 9.66 14.18 -6.34
CA LYS A 5 8.33 14.46 -6.89
C LYS A 5 7.30 13.42 -6.44
N PHE A 6 7.66 12.14 -6.44
CA PHE A 6 6.79 11.04 -6.03
C PHE A 6 6.32 11.16 -4.58
N ARG A 7 7.19 11.66 -3.68
CA ARG A 7 6.85 11.91 -2.27
C ARG A 7 5.79 13.00 -2.08
N ASN A 8 5.56 13.84 -3.09
CA ASN A 8 4.55 14.90 -3.04
C ASN A 8 3.21 14.51 -3.69
N PHE A 9 3.08 13.29 -4.22
CA PHE A 9 1.83 12.84 -4.81
C PHE A 9 0.79 12.49 -3.75
N ALA A 10 -0.48 12.63 -4.10
CA ALA A 10 -1.57 12.26 -3.23
C ALA A 10 -1.57 10.73 -2.98
N PRO A 11 -2.07 10.28 -1.81
CA PRO A 11 -2.17 8.85 -1.49
C PRO A 11 -2.87 8.04 -2.59
N GLU A 12 -3.93 8.60 -3.19
CA GLU A 12 -4.70 7.97 -4.25
C GLU A 12 -3.91 7.75 -5.56
N GLU A 13 -2.89 8.56 -5.82
CA GLU A 13 -2.07 8.52 -7.04
C GLU A 13 -0.97 7.46 -6.96
N ILE A 14 -0.48 7.18 -5.75
CA ILE A 14 0.59 6.20 -5.52
C ILE A 14 0.07 4.84 -5.05
N ALA A 15 -1.24 4.69 -4.84
CA ALA A 15 -1.84 3.46 -4.36
C ALA A 15 -1.94 2.39 -5.45
N PHE A 16 -1.73 1.14 -5.05
CA PHE A 16 -1.77 0.01 -5.96
C PHE A 16 -3.21 -0.43 -6.25
N PRO A 17 -3.61 -0.56 -7.53
CA PRO A 17 -4.93 -1.08 -7.88
C PRO A 17 -4.98 -2.61 -7.73
N ARG A 18 -6.02 -3.12 -7.06
CA ARG A 18 -6.30 -4.56 -6.92
C ARG A 18 -7.80 -4.85 -6.90
N GLY A 19 -8.17 -6.06 -7.32
CA GLY A 19 -9.48 -6.63 -7.00
C GLY A 19 -9.42 -7.36 -5.67
N VAL A 20 -10.56 -7.43 -4.97
CA VAL A 20 -10.67 -8.15 -3.69
C VAL A 20 -11.73 -9.24 -3.79
N ASN A 21 -11.40 -10.44 -3.31
CA ASN A 21 -12.30 -11.60 -3.23
C ASN A 21 -11.94 -12.47 -2.03
N GLY A 22 -12.93 -13.14 -1.44
CA GLY A 22 -12.75 -14.05 -0.31
C GLY A 22 -12.72 -13.34 1.05
N MET A 23 -13.26 -12.13 1.16
CA MET A 23 -13.31 -11.35 2.41
C MET A 23 -13.90 -12.16 3.56
N GLU A 24 -15.01 -12.86 3.34
CA GLU A 24 -15.67 -13.66 4.38
C GLU A 24 -14.75 -14.79 4.88
N LYS A 25 -14.11 -15.52 3.96
CA LYS A 25 -13.18 -16.62 4.27
C LYS A 25 -12.02 -16.19 5.18
N TYR A 26 -11.52 -14.97 4.97
CA TYR A 26 -10.37 -14.46 5.70
C TYR A 26 -10.74 -13.57 6.88
N SER A 27 -12.00 -13.18 7.03
CA SER A 27 -12.48 -12.39 8.16
C SER A 27 -12.37 -13.17 9.47
N ASP A 28 -12.05 -12.43 10.55
CA ASP A 28 -12.05 -12.96 11.91
C ASP A 28 -12.63 -11.92 12.87
N ARG A 29 -13.49 -12.36 13.80
CA ARG A 29 -14.16 -11.45 14.74
C ARG A 29 -13.23 -10.95 15.85
N GLY A 30 -12.24 -11.75 16.25
CA GLY A 30 -11.30 -11.40 17.32
C GLY A 30 -10.09 -10.63 16.82
N SER A 31 -9.57 -10.98 15.64
CA SER A 31 -8.33 -10.41 15.08
C SER A 31 -8.52 -9.58 13.82
N ILE A 32 -9.76 -9.23 13.42
CA ILE A 32 -10.15 -8.58 12.15
C ILE A 32 -10.00 -9.52 10.94
N TYR A 33 -8.89 -10.24 10.85
CA TYR A 33 -8.57 -11.16 9.77
C TYR A 33 -7.74 -12.36 10.26
N ARG A 34 -7.71 -13.44 9.48
CA ARG A 34 -6.99 -14.69 9.78
C ARG A 34 -5.52 -14.64 9.35
N LYS A 35 -4.68 -15.50 9.93
CA LYS A 35 -3.29 -15.68 9.46
C LYS A 35 -3.25 -16.00 7.96
N SER A 36 -2.23 -15.51 7.27
CA SER A 36 -2.04 -15.69 5.82
C SER A 36 -3.13 -15.08 4.93
N THR A 37 -3.83 -14.06 5.42
CA THR A 37 -4.78 -13.27 4.62
C THR A 37 -4.05 -12.50 3.51
N PRO A 38 -4.49 -12.60 2.23
CA PRO A 38 -3.92 -11.83 1.13
C PRO A 38 -3.96 -10.33 1.41
N ILE A 39 -2.91 -9.61 0.98
CA ILE A 39 -2.72 -8.19 1.34
C ILE A 39 -3.91 -7.28 1.02
N ALA A 40 -4.54 -7.45 -0.16
CA ALA A 40 -5.70 -6.67 -0.56
C ALA A 40 -6.94 -6.96 0.30
N VAL A 41 -7.15 -8.23 0.68
CA VAL A 41 -8.23 -8.63 1.58
C VAL A 41 -7.96 -8.11 2.98
N LYS A 42 -6.71 -8.22 3.47
CA LYS A 42 -6.29 -7.70 4.77
C LYS A 42 -6.57 -6.20 4.88
N GLY A 43 -6.06 -5.40 3.92
CA GLY A 43 -6.28 -3.95 3.91
C GLY A 43 -7.77 -3.58 3.86
N SER A 44 -8.57 -4.37 3.15
CA SER A 44 -10.02 -4.16 3.03
C SER A 44 -10.78 -4.48 4.33
N LEU A 45 -10.38 -5.55 5.03
CA LEU A 45 -10.96 -5.90 6.33
C LEU A 45 -10.60 -4.86 7.41
N ILE A 46 -9.36 -4.36 7.40
CA ILE A 46 -8.92 -3.26 8.27
C ILE A 46 -9.75 -2.00 7.99
N HIS A 47 -9.89 -1.62 6.71
CA HIS A 47 -10.73 -0.48 6.33
C HIS A 47 -12.15 -0.61 6.90
N ASN A 48 -12.82 -1.74 6.64
CA ASN A 48 -14.19 -1.96 7.11
C ASN A 48 -14.30 -1.91 8.64
N HIS A 49 -13.34 -2.51 9.35
CA HIS A 49 -13.30 -2.48 10.81
C HIS A 49 -13.25 -1.03 11.33
N TYR A 50 -12.40 -0.18 10.77
CA TYR A 50 -12.26 1.20 11.22
C TYR A 50 -13.39 2.12 10.75
N ILE A 51 -14.02 1.84 9.60
CA ILE A 51 -15.27 2.51 9.21
C ILE A 51 -16.36 2.29 10.27
N ASP A 52 -16.49 1.06 10.77
CA ASP A 52 -17.45 0.75 11.84
C ASP A 52 -17.05 1.37 13.18
N LYS A 53 -15.78 1.18 13.57
CA LYS A 53 -15.24 1.66 14.85
C LYS A 53 -15.38 3.18 14.99
N LEU A 54 -15.15 3.92 13.92
CA LEU A 54 -15.23 5.39 13.88
C LEU A 54 -16.61 5.90 13.44
N LYS A 55 -17.59 5.01 13.21
CA LYS A 55 -18.96 5.33 12.79
C LYS A 55 -19.03 6.16 11.50
N LEU A 56 -18.12 5.88 10.57
CA LEU A 56 -17.94 6.60 9.31
C LEU A 56 -18.82 6.07 8.16
N GLY A 57 -19.64 5.05 8.41
CA GLY A 57 -20.46 4.37 7.40
C GLY A 57 -21.48 5.26 6.66
N LYS A 58 -21.78 6.46 7.16
CA LYS A 58 -22.62 7.45 6.45
C LYS A 58 -21.88 8.16 5.31
N ARG A 59 -20.54 8.25 5.38
CA ARG A 59 -19.69 8.96 4.42
C ARG A 59 -18.91 8.01 3.53
N TYR A 60 -18.45 6.90 4.09
CA TYR A 60 -17.59 5.96 3.44
C TYR A 60 -18.24 4.58 3.38
N ARG A 61 -18.30 4.00 2.18
CA ARG A 61 -18.82 2.65 2.00
C ARG A 61 -17.79 1.62 2.44
N LYS A 62 -18.29 0.51 2.99
CA LYS A 62 -17.46 -0.68 3.19
C LYS A 62 -17.08 -1.30 1.85
N ILE A 63 -15.95 -1.98 1.85
CA ILE A 63 -15.46 -2.80 0.75
C ILE A 63 -16.13 -4.17 0.83
N ILE A 64 -16.57 -4.70 -0.30
CA ILE A 64 -17.17 -6.03 -0.44
C ILE A 64 -16.42 -6.87 -1.48
N ASP A 65 -16.68 -8.18 -1.51
CA ASP A 65 -16.10 -9.05 -2.54
C ASP A 65 -16.54 -8.60 -3.94
N GLY A 66 -15.61 -8.67 -4.90
CA GLY A 66 -15.78 -8.17 -6.26
C GLY A 66 -15.41 -6.69 -6.44
N ASP A 67 -15.17 -5.94 -5.37
CA ASP A 67 -14.73 -4.55 -5.47
C ASP A 67 -13.35 -4.43 -6.11
N LYS A 68 -13.17 -3.33 -6.85
CA LYS A 68 -11.85 -2.80 -7.20
C LYS A 68 -11.46 -1.80 -6.12
N ILE A 69 -10.27 -1.97 -5.57
CA ILE A 69 -9.72 -1.16 -4.50
C ILE A 69 -8.34 -0.62 -4.89
N LYS A 70 -7.93 0.39 -4.14
CA LYS A 70 -6.57 0.87 -4.03
C LYS A 70 -6.02 0.45 -2.67
N PHE A 71 -4.73 0.12 -2.59
CA PHE A 71 -4.08 -0.12 -1.31
C PHE A 71 -2.75 0.61 -1.19
N LEU A 72 -2.43 0.97 0.05
CA LEU A 72 -1.20 1.64 0.46
C LEU A 72 -0.47 0.79 1.48
N HIS A 73 0.85 0.87 1.43
CA HIS A 73 1.69 0.44 2.53
C HIS A 73 1.84 1.56 3.57
N LEU A 74 1.91 1.17 4.85
CA LEU A 74 2.05 2.08 5.98
C LEU A 74 3.31 1.78 6.79
N VAL A 75 3.92 2.82 7.35
CA VAL A 75 4.97 2.67 8.36
C VAL A 75 4.37 2.30 9.72
N LYS A 76 5.19 1.73 10.61
CA LYS A 76 4.80 1.38 11.99
C LYS A 76 5.52 2.29 13.00
N PRO A 77 4.87 2.66 14.11
CA PRO A 77 3.45 2.44 14.43
C PRO A 77 2.53 3.33 13.58
N ASN A 78 1.24 2.98 13.45
CA ASN A 78 0.22 3.83 12.81
C ASN A 78 -1.16 3.65 13.47
N PRO A 79 -2.10 4.61 13.31
CA PRO A 79 -3.44 4.55 13.91
C PRO A 79 -4.26 3.31 13.58
N LEU A 80 -4.00 2.69 12.42
CA LEU A 80 -4.74 1.55 11.90
C LEU A 80 -3.99 0.22 12.04
N GLY A 81 -3.05 0.12 12.99
CA GLY A 81 -2.20 -1.05 13.22
C GLY A 81 -2.91 -2.35 13.62
N GLY A 82 -4.24 -2.42 13.52
CA GLY A 82 -5.04 -3.59 13.86
C GLY A 82 -5.04 -3.89 15.36
N VAL A 83 -5.45 -5.11 15.73
CA VAL A 83 -5.60 -5.51 17.14
C VAL A 83 -4.25 -5.56 17.87
N ALA A 84 -3.18 -5.92 17.16
CA ALA A 84 -1.83 -6.04 17.72
C ALA A 84 -0.97 -4.77 17.54
N GLY A 85 -1.46 -3.73 16.87
CA GLY A 85 -0.70 -2.50 16.60
C GLY A 85 0.45 -2.65 15.60
N GLN A 86 0.42 -3.67 14.75
CA GLN A 86 1.51 -4.04 13.82
C GLN A 86 1.14 -3.99 12.35
N ASP A 87 -0.13 -3.76 12.00
CA ASP A 87 -0.54 -3.73 10.60
C ASP A 87 0.05 -2.55 9.83
N GLN A 88 0.44 -2.81 8.59
CA GLN A 88 1.19 -1.89 7.73
C GLN A 88 0.53 -1.76 6.34
N VAL A 89 -0.78 -1.96 6.27
CA VAL A 89 -1.55 -1.90 5.03
C VAL A 89 -2.94 -1.36 5.27
N ILE A 90 -3.41 -0.52 4.35
CA ILE A 90 -4.80 -0.08 4.27
C ILE A 90 -5.29 -0.15 2.83
N ALA A 91 -6.56 -0.53 2.64
CA ALA A 91 -7.23 -0.44 1.36
C ALA A 91 -8.38 0.57 1.39
N PHE A 92 -8.79 1.06 0.23
CA PHE A 92 -9.94 1.95 0.06
C PHE A 92 -10.47 1.85 -1.38
N PRO A 93 -11.77 2.10 -1.61
CA PRO A 93 -12.35 1.98 -2.94
C PRO A 93 -11.92 3.13 -3.87
N ASN A 94 -12.14 4.38 -3.44
CA ASN A 94 -11.90 5.57 -4.26
C ASN A 94 -10.89 6.52 -3.60
N SER A 95 -11.18 6.94 -2.38
CA SER A 95 -10.37 7.87 -1.59
C SER A 95 -10.08 7.31 -0.19
N LEU A 96 -8.94 7.71 0.36
CA LEU A 96 -8.57 7.38 1.73
C LEU A 96 -9.41 8.25 2.69
N PRO A 97 -10.11 7.68 3.68
CA PRO A 97 -10.81 8.46 4.70
C PRO A 97 -9.83 9.33 5.49
N LYS A 98 -10.08 10.64 5.55
CA LYS A 98 -9.20 11.59 6.27
C LYS A 98 -9.25 11.38 7.77
N GLU A 99 -10.39 10.90 8.27
CA GLU A 99 -10.61 10.53 9.66
C GLU A 99 -9.76 9.32 10.11
N PHE A 100 -9.02 8.68 9.21
CA PHE A 100 -8.02 7.68 9.58
C PHE A 100 -6.68 8.28 9.99
N GLU A 101 -6.42 9.55 9.71
CA GLU A 101 -5.19 10.28 10.11
C GLU A 101 -3.91 9.55 9.69
N LEU A 102 -3.86 9.13 8.41
CA LEU A 102 -2.82 8.26 7.89
C LEU A 102 -1.78 8.96 7.01
N GLU A 103 -1.96 10.25 6.73
CA GLU A 103 -1.15 11.03 5.81
C GLU A 103 0.35 10.94 6.14
N ASP A 104 0.71 11.04 7.42
CA ASP A 104 2.10 10.96 7.90
C ASP A 104 2.62 9.51 8.04
N TYR A 105 1.75 8.52 7.82
CA TYR A 105 2.04 7.10 8.02
C TYR A 105 2.15 6.32 6.72
N ILE A 106 2.00 6.95 5.56
CA ILE A 106 2.14 6.30 4.26
C ILE A 106 3.62 6.03 3.97
N ASP A 107 3.94 4.78 3.63
CA ASP A 107 5.31 4.37 3.29
C ASP A 107 5.62 4.69 1.82
N TYR A 108 5.86 5.98 1.54
CA TYR A 108 6.17 6.46 0.19
C TYR A 108 7.41 5.79 -0.42
N ASP A 109 8.38 5.38 0.41
CA ASP A 109 9.59 4.72 -0.08
C ASP A 109 9.28 3.31 -0.58
N MET A 110 8.52 2.50 0.19
CA MET A 110 8.08 1.19 -0.27
C MET A 110 7.13 1.29 -1.47
N GLN A 111 6.25 2.30 -1.51
CA GLN A 111 5.39 2.55 -2.66
C GLN A 111 6.22 2.84 -3.91
N PHE A 112 7.21 3.74 -3.82
CA PHE A 112 8.08 4.09 -4.93
C PHE A 112 8.89 2.89 -5.43
N GLU A 113 9.48 2.13 -4.50
CA GLU A 113 10.29 0.98 -4.84
C GLU A 113 9.49 -0.08 -5.61
N LYS A 114 8.30 -0.43 -5.11
CA LYS A 114 7.48 -1.48 -5.72
C LYS A 114 6.73 -1.01 -6.98
N ALA A 115 6.25 0.23 -7.00
CA ALA A 115 5.44 0.75 -8.11
C ALA A 115 6.29 1.20 -9.29
N PHE A 116 7.51 1.68 -9.03
CA PHE A 116 8.34 2.31 -10.06
C PHE A 116 9.68 1.59 -10.25
N LEU A 117 10.48 1.45 -9.19
CA LEU A 117 11.83 0.89 -9.33
C LEU A 117 11.82 -0.57 -9.77
N HIS A 118 10.95 -1.41 -9.19
CA HIS A 118 10.86 -2.82 -9.56
C HIS A 118 10.50 -3.04 -11.04
N PRO A 119 9.42 -2.43 -11.59
CA PRO A 119 9.14 -2.50 -13.02
C PRO A 119 10.29 -1.98 -13.89
N LEU A 120 10.91 -0.86 -13.52
CA LEU A 120 12.01 -0.28 -14.28
C LEU A 120 13.22 -1.23 -14.31
N LYS A 121 13.63 -1.77 -13.16
CA LYS A 121 14.72 -2.75 -13.05
C LYS A 121 14.44 -3.96 -13.93
N HIS A 122 13.22 -4.50 -13.88
CA HIS A 122 12.84 -5.63 -14.71
C HIS A 122 12.97 -5.36 -16.21
N ILE A 123 12.60 -4.16 -16.66
CA ILE A 123 12.75 -3.75 -18.07
C ILE A 123 14.24 -3.63 -18.44
N LEU A 124 15.04 -2.96 -17.61
CA LEU A 124 16.46 -2.72 -17.87
C LEU A 124 17.26 -4.03 -17.91
N GLU A 125 16.99 -4.96 -17.00
CA GLU A 125 17.56 -6.31 -17.00
C GLU A 125 17.27 -7.05 -18.31
N LYS A 126 16.06 -6.93 -18.85
CA LYS A 126 15.68 -7.57 -20.13
C LYS A 126 16.40 -6.97 -21.33
N ILE A 127 16.80 -5.70 -21.25
CA ILE A 127 17.55 -4.99 -22.32
C ILE A 127 19.07 -5.16 -22.13
N GLY A 128 19.51 -5.69 -20.98
CA GLY A 128 20.93 -5.85 -20.64
C GLY A 128 21.59 -4.55 -20.17
N TRP A 129 20.80 -3.58 -19.68
CA TRP A 129 21.29 -2.30 -19.18
C TRP A 129 21.37 -2.30 -17.64
N ASN A 130 22.46 -1.76 -17.11
CA ASN A 130 22.62 -1.56 -15.67
C ASN A 130 22.06 -0.19 -15.26
N TRP A 131 21.34 -0.17 -14.14
CA TRP A 131 20.67 1.02 -13.59
C TRP A 131 21.48 1.72 -12.49
N GLU A 132 22.50 1.06 -11.96
CA GLU A 132 23.50 1.65 -11.07
C GLU A 132 24.74 2.05 -11.87
N HIS A 133 25.41 3.11 -11.45
CA HIS A 133 26.71 3.49 -12.01
C HIS A 133 27.72 2.39 -11.71
N VAL A 134 28.03 1.57 -12.72
CA VAL A 134 29.12 0.60 -12.63
C VAL A 134 30.41 1.36 -12.81
N SER A 135 31.18 1.53 -11.74
CA SER A 135 32.55 2.06 -11.86
C SER A 135 33.36 1.12 -12.75
N THR A 136 33.67 1.54 -13.97
CA THR A 136 34.56 0.78 -14.85
C THR A 136 36.01 1.15 -14.56
N LEU A 137 36.94 0.23 -14.87
CA LEU A 137 38.38 0.49 -14.77
C LEU A 137 38.80 1.73 -15.58
N GLU A 138 38.11 2.05 -16.68
CA GLU A 138 38.38 3.26 -17.47
C GLU A 138 38.12 4.55 -16.69
N GLY A 139 37.14 4.57 -15.78
CA GLY A 139 36.91 5.70 -14.88
C GLY A 139 38.02 5.90 -13.83
N PHE A 140 38.95 4.95 -13.69
CA PHE A 140 40.08 5.01 -12.77
C PHE A 140 41.37 5.55 -13.42
N PHE A 141 41.41 5.65 -14.75
CA PHE A 141 42.58 6.10 -15.53
C PHE A 141 42.33 7.39 -16.33
N GLY A 142 41.20 8.08 -16.09
CA GLY A 142 40.84 9.36 -16.72
C GLY A 142 41.26 10.58 -15.92
#